data_AF-A0A953BR74-F1
#
_entry.id   AF-A0A953BR74-F1
#
_cell.length_a   1.000
_cell.length_b   1.000
_cell.length_c   1.000
_cell.angle_alpha   90.00
_cell.angle_beta   90.00
_cell.angle_gamma   90.00
#
_symmetry.space_group_name_H-M   'P 1'
#
loop_
_entity.id
_entity.type
_entity.pdbx_description
1 polymer ?
#
loop_
_entity_poly.entity_id
_entity_poly.type
_entity_poly.pdbx_seq_one_letter_code
_entity_poly.pdbx_strand_id
1 'polypeptide(L)'
;MMSRIAVSVALAACLLASACEEKITVENYDRITNGMTIAQVEKILGSGKDDTSHQGTSIGTSGIASASRSTDQVFVWEDKSGAKIIVVFQDGKVVQKSKQNLE
;
A
#
# COMPACT_ATOMS: atom_id res chain seq x y z
N MET A 1 -6.71 21.72 -50.15
CA MET A 1 -6.82 20.27 -49.88
C MET A 1 -5.55 19.87 -49.13
N MET A 2 -5.67 19.11 -48.04
CA MET A 2 -4.56 18.46 -47.30
C MET A 2 -3.61 19.37 -46.46
N SER A 3 -4.06 20.04 -45.39
CA SER A 3 -3.13 20.40 -44.30
C SER A 3 -3.81 20.84 -43.00
N ARG A 4 -4.68 20.00 -42.43
CA ARG A 4 -5.23 20.24 -41.06
C ARG A 4 -5.45 18.98 -40.23
N ILE A 5 -5.24 17.79 -40.79
CA ILE A 5 -5.60 16.52 -40.15
C ILE A 5 -4.38 15.86 -39.45
N ALA A 6 -3.15 16.27 -39.79
CA ALA A 6 -1.94 15.60 -39.30
C ALA A 6 -1.52 15.95 -37.85
N VAL A 7 -2.07 17.01 -37.24
CA VAL A 7 -1.63 17.45 -35.89
C VAL A 7 -2.41 16.76 -34.76
N SER A 8 -3.60 16.24 -35.04
CA SER A 8 -4.48 15.69 -34.01
C SER A 8 -4.16 14.25 -33.58
N VAL A 9 -3.31 13.53 -34.31
CA VAL A 9 -2.98 12.12 -34.01
C VAL A 9 -1.78 12.01 -33.05
N ALA A 10 -0.91 13.02 -32.98
CA ALA A 10 0.30 12.97 -32.14
C ALA A 10 0.02 13.19 -30.64
N LEU A 11 -1.10 13.81 -30.26
CA LEU A 11 -1.42 14.09 -28.85
C LEU A 11 -2.13 12.92 -28.13
N ALA A 12 -2.69 11.96 -28.88
CA ALA A 12 -3.39 10.82 -28.30
C ALA A 12 -2.45 9.66 -27.89
N ALA A 13 -1.20 9.65 -28.36
CA ALA A 13 -0.25 8.58 -28.09
C ALA A 13 0.50 8.72 -26.74
N CYS A 14 0.53 9.92 -26.14
CA CYS A 14 1.19 10.12 -24.83
C CYS A 14 0.29 9.79 -23.62
N LEU A 15 -1.02 9.64 -23.82
CA LEU A 15 -1.97 9.35 -22.73
C LEU A 15 -2.09 7.85 -22.40
N LEU A 16 -1.45 6.97 -23.17
CA LEU A 16 -1.48 5.51 -22.98
C LEU A 16 -0.23 4.98 -22.26
N ALA A 17 0.74 5.84 -21.95
CA ALA A 17 2.01 5.46 -21.33
C ALA A 17 2.04 5.61 -19.79
N SER A 18 0.92 5.97 -19.14
CA SER A 18 0.76 5.71 -17.71
C SER A 18 0.40 4.23 -17.51
N ALA A 19 1.27 3.36 -18.01
CA ALA A 19 1.26 1.95 -17.70
C ALA A 19 1.30 1.80 -16.19
N CYS A 20 0.43 0.96 -15.66
CA CYS A 20 0.33 0.62 -14.25
C CYS A 20 1.71 0.23 -13.70
N GLU A 21 2.42 1.17 -13.10
CA GLU A 21 3.65 0.86 -12.36
C GLU A 21 3.25 -0.08 -11.23
N GLU A 22 3.81 -1.29 -11.24
CA GLU A 22 3.58 -2.28 -10.20
C GLU A 22 4.20 -1.77 -8.90
N LYS A 23 3.35 -1.40 -7.94
CA LYS A 23 3.81 -0.79 -6.70
C LYS A 23 4.18 -1.82 -5.63
N ILE A 24 3.70 -3.05 -5.76
CA ILE A 24 3.93 -4.14 -4.82
C ILE A 24 5.17 -4.91 -5.25
N THR A 25 6.33 -4.33 -4.99
CA THR A 25 7.65 -4.86 -5.37
C THR A 25 8.55 -4.96 -4.16
N VAL A 26 9.60 -5.79 -4.23
CA VAL A 26 10.60 -5.89 -3.15
C VAL A 26 11.30 -4.55 -2.91
N GLU A 27 11.62 -3.82 -3.98
CA GLU A 27 12.22 -2.50 -3.88
C GLU A 27 11.35 -1.53 -3.06
N ASN A 28 10.05 -1.47 -3.37
CA ASN A 28 9.13 -0.59 -2.65
C ASN A 28 8.87 -1.08 -1.21
N TYR A 29 8.85 -2.39 -0.98
CA TYR A 29 8.82 -2.95 0.37
C TYR A 29 10.05 -2.53 1.19
N ASP A 30 11.25 -2.58 0.62
CA ASP A 30 12.49 -2.23 1.30
C ASP A 30 12.59 -0.75 1.63
N ARG A 31 11.99 0.11 0.80
CA ARG A 31 11.88 1.56 1.04
C ARG A 31 11.01 1.92 2.25
N ILE A 32 10.13 1.03 2.69
CA ILE A 32 9.32 1.27 3.90
C ILE A 32 10.17 1.03 5.14
N THR A 33 10.24 2.02 6.02
CA THR A 33 10.99 1.93 7.27
C THR A 33 10.10 2.20 8.46
N ASN A 34 10.51 1.71 9.63
CA ASN A 34 9.85 2.04 10.89
C ASN A 34 9.81 3.57 11.07
N GLY A 35 8.72 4.06 11.66
CA GLY A 35 8.47 5.49 11.88
C GLY A 35 7.79 6.23 10.73
N MET A 36 7.66 5.63 9.54
CA MET A 36 6.91 6.23 8.43
C MET A 36 5.41 6.35 8.77
N THR A 37 4.77 7.40 8.28
CA THR A 37 3.31 7.57 8.38
C THR A 37 2.58 6.77 7.30
N ILE A 38 1.28 6.52 7.49
CA ILE A 38 0.42 5.87 6.49
C ILE A 38 0.54 6.59 5.14
N ALA A 39 0.43 7.93 5.12
CA ALA A 39 0.55 8.72 3.90
C ALA A 39 1.92 8.60 3.20
N GLN A 40 3.00 8.38 3.95
CA GLN A 40 4.32 8.12 3.36
C GLN A 40 4.39 6.73 2.74
N VAL A 41 3.81 5.72 3.39
CA VAL A 41 3.69 4.36 2.83
C VAL A 41 2.81 4.38 1.58
N GLU A 42 1.69 5.09 1.59
CA GLU A 42 0.79 5.17 0.43
C GLU A 42 1.39 5.91 -0.77
N LYS A 43 2.33 6.85 -0.53
CA LYS A 43 3.11 7.44 -1.63
C LYS A 43 3.98 6.41 -2.35
N ILE A 44 4.44 5.38 -1.64
CA ILE A 44 5.27 4.30 -2.18
C ILE A 44 4.38 3.22 -2.82
N LEU A 45 3.41 2.70 -2.07
CA LEU A 45 2.62 1.52 -2.46
C LEU A 45 1.28 1.83 -3.14
N GLY A 46 0.85 3.10 -3.13
CA GLY A 46 -0.54 3.45 -3.46
C GLY A 46 -1.48 3.26 -2.27
N SER A 47 -2.79 3.36 -2.50
CA SER A 47 -3.78 3.20 -1.43
C SER A 47 -3.80 1.77 -0.89
N GLY A 48 -3.73 1.61 0.43
CA GLY A 48 -3.84 0.34 1.12
C GLY A 48 -5.27 0.06 1.57
N LYS A 49 -5.57 -1.21 1.86
CA LYS A 49 -6.82 -1.61 2.52
C LYS A 49 -6.61 -1.65 4.03
N ASP A 50 -7.42 -0.91 4.78
CA ASP A 50 -7.49 -1.04 6.24
C ASP A 50 -8.07 -2.41 6.61
N ASP A 51 -7.30 -3.19 7.37
CA ASP A 51 -7.62 -4.53 7.85
C ASP A 51 -7.53 -4.62 9.38
N THR A 52 -7.59 -3.47 10.07
CA THR A 52 -7.47 -3.35 11.54
C THR A 52 -8.48 -4.23 12.30
N SER A 53 -9.68 -4.43 11.74
CA SER A 53 -10.71 -5.28 12.34
C SER A 53 -10.34 -6.77 12.40
N HIS A 54 -9.45 -7.25 11.54
CA HIS A 54 -9.08 -8.68 11.48
C HIS A 54 -7.93 -9.05 12.43
N GLN A 55 -7.13 -8.08 12.91
CA GLN A 55 -6.14 -8.30 13.97
C GLN A 55 -6.71 -8.10 15.40
N GLY A 56 -7.91 -7.53 15.52
CA GLY A 56 -8.53 -7.11 16.79
C GLY A 56 -9.13 -8.20 17.69
N THR A 57 -8.83 -9.48 17.47
CA THR A 57 -9.23 -10.57 18.38
C THR A 57 -8.04 -11.35 18.92
N SER A 58 -6.98 -10.64 19.33
CA SER A 58 -5.99 -11.24 20.22
C SER A 58 -6.53 -11.22 21.65
N ILE A 59 -7.15 -12.34 22.06
CA ILE A 59 -7.43 -12.65 23.46
C ILE A 59 -6.08 -12.64 24.18
N GLY A 60 -5.79 -11.60 24.95
CA GLY A 60 -4.63 -11.61 25.84
C GLY A 60 -4.72 -12.81 26.79
N THR A 61 -3.59 -13.44 27.09
CA THR A 61 -3.43 -14.63 27.96
C THR A 61 -3.92 -14.47 29.41
N SER A 62 -4.63 -13.38 29.74
CA SER A 62 -5.28 -13.15 31.03
C SER A 62 -6.78 -12.80 30.92
N GLY A 63 -7.41 -12.92 29.74
CA GLY A 63 -8.86 -12.69 29.61
C GLY A 63 -9.31 -11.24 29.88
N ILE A 64 -8.38 -10.30 30.02
CA ILE A 64 -8.67 -8.88 30.14
C ILE A 64 -8.56 -8.29 28.73
N ALA A 65 -9.69 -7.81 28.21
CA ALA A 65 -9.73 -6.98 27.02
C ALA A 65 -9.01 -5.67 27.34
N SER A 66 -7.69 -5.64 27.19
CA SER A 66 -6.88 -4.43 27.32
C SER A 66 -7.23 -3.52 26.15
N ALA A 67 -8.20 -2.63 26.36
CA ALA A 67 -8.42 -1.43 25.57
C ALA A 67 -7.27 -0.41 25.82
N SER A 68 -6.02 -0.89 25.75
CA SER A 68 -4.83 -0.11 26.01
C SER A 68 -4.43 0.66 24.75
N ARG A 69 -5.08 1.80 24.55
CA ARG A 69 -4.59 3.08 23.96
C ARG A 69 -3.39 3.10 22.99
N SER A 70 -3.28 2.10 22.13
CA SER A 70 -2.66 2.18 20.82
C SER A 70 -3.47 1.22 19.96
N THR A 71 -4.41 1.75 19.17
CA THR A 71 -5.13 0.91 18.21
C THR A 71 -4.15 0.64 17.10
N ASP A 72 -3.46 -0.51 17.17
CA ASP A 72 -2.61 -0.97 16.09
C ASP A 72 -3.44 -0.98 14.82
N GLN A 73 -3.07 -0.15 13.85
CA GLN A 73 -3.75 -0.09 12.56
C GLN A 73 -3.00 -0.99 11.60
N VAL A 74 -3.75 -1.78 10.85
CA VAL A 74 -3.18 -2.79 9.95
C VAL A 74 -3.63 -2.45 8.56
N PHE A 75 -2.67 -2.25 7.66
CA PHE A 75 -2.97 -2.02 6.25
C PHE A 75 -2.35 -3.12 5.41
N VAL A 76 -3.11 -3.54 4.41
CA VAL A 76 -2.72 -4.58 3.46
C VAL A 76 -2.75 -3.98 2.06
N TRP A 77 -1.65 -4.17 1.35
CA TRP A 77 -1.57 -3.93 -0.09
C TRP A 77 -1.44 -5.28 -0.78
N GLU A 78 -2.27 -5.52 -1.78
CA GLU A 78 -2.32 -6.77 -2.53
C GLU A 78 -2.37 -6.44 -4.01
N ASP A 79 -1.56 -7.15 -4.79
CA ASP A 79 -1.55 -7.03 -6.24
C ASP A 79 -2.49 -8.09 -6.88
N LYS A 80 -2.51 -8.16 -8.21
CA LYS A 80 -3.34 -9.14 -8.92
C LYS A 80 -2.77 -10.56 -8.90
N SER A 81 -1.47 -10.73 -8.63
CA SER A 81 -0.83 -12.04 -8.52
C SER A 81 -1.02 -12.69 -7.14
N GLY A 82 -1.46 -11.93 -6.15
CA GLY A 82 -1.64 -12.39 -4.77
C GLY A 82 -0.41 -12.15 -3.88
N ALA A 83 0.56 -11.38 -4.36
CA ALA A 83 1.62 -10.80 -3.56
C ALA A 83 1.03 -9.76 -2.61
N LYS A 84 1.47 -9.78 -1.34
CA LYS A 84 0.96 -8.89 -0.31
C LYS A 84 2.09 -8.19 0.44
N ILE A 85 1.86 -6.93 0.79
CA ILE A 85 2.63 -6.20 1.79
C ILE A 85 1.67 -5.82 2.92
N ILE A 86 2.02 -6.19 4.15
CA ILE A 86 1.24 -5.91 5.35
C ILE A 86 2.06 -4.98 6.23
N VAL A 87 1.47 -3.87 6.65
CA VAL A 87 2.14 -2.87 7.49
C VAL A 87 1.28 -2.60 8.72
N VAL A 88 1.91 -2.71 9.89
CA VAL A 88 1.29 -2.38 11.18
C VAL A 88 1.77 -1.02 11.62
N PHE A 89 0.82 -0.16 11.98
CA PHE A 89 1.05 1.18 12.47
C PHE A 89 0.63 1.27 13.93
N GLN A 90 1.50 1.84 14.76
CA GLN A 90 1.18 2.25 16.12
C GLN A 90 1.31 3.77 16.19
N ASP A 91 0.32 4.45 16.76
CA ASP A 91 0.27 5.92 16.84
C ASP A 91 0.50 6.60 15.46
N GLY A 92 -0.04 5.99 14.40
CA GLY A 92 0.06 6.46 13.02
C GLY A 92 1.43 6.25 12.35
N LYS A 93 2.34 5.49 12.97
CA LYS A 93 3.69 5.23 12.46
C LYS A 93 3.97 3.74 12.29
N VAL A 94 4.70 3.38 11.24
CA VAL A 94 5.12 1.99 10.99
C VAL A 94 5.92 1.46 12.17
N VAL A 95 5.46 0.35 12.74
CA VAL A 95 6.18 -0.41 13.75
C VAL A 95 6.59 -1.81 13.25
N GLN A 96 5.88 -2.33 12.26
CA GLN A 96 6.15 -3.63 11.66
C GLN A 96 5.73 -3.65 10.20
N LYS A 97 6.48 -4.41 9.39
CA LYS A 97 6.12 -4.74 8.00
C LYS A 97 6.39 -6.22 7.72
N SER A 98 5.60 -6.82 6.84
CA SER A 98 5.83 -8.16 6.31
C SER A 98 5.38 -8.25 4.85
N LYS A 99 5.91 -9.25 4.13
CA LYS A 99 5.56 -9.54 2.73
C LYS A 99 5.17 -11.01 2.57
N GLN A 100 4.24 -11.30 1.67
CA GLN A 100 3.79 -12.65 1.33
C GLN A 100 3.78 -12.82 -0.20
N ASN A 101 4.24 -13.97 -0.69
CA ASN A 101 4.31 -14.29 -2.13
C ASN A 101 5.01 -13.21 -2.99
N LEU A 102 5.96 -12.46 -2.39
CA LEU A 102 6.67 -11.36 -3.03
C LEU A 102 8.19 -11.66 -3.05
N GLU A 103 8.68 -12.04 -4.23
CA GLU A 103 10.06 -12.46 -4.49
C GLU A 103 10.96 -11.33 -5.00
#